data_AF-X1KER1-F1
#
_entry.id   AF-X1KER1-F1
#
_cell.length_a   1.000
_cell.length_b   1.000
_cell.length_c   1.000
_cell.angle_alpha   90.00
_cell.angle_beta   90.00
_cell.angle_gamma   90.00
#
_symmetry.space_group_name_H-M   'P 1'
#
loop_
_entity.id
_entity.type
_entity.pdbx_description
1 polymer ?
#
loop_
_entity_poly.entity_id
_entity_poly.type
_entity_poly.pdbx_seq_one_letter_code
_entity_poly.pdbx_strand_id
1 'polypeptide(L)'
;MELKKIGELITSNRILLGPGPSNYDPRVMKAMTSPLISHLDPEIYSILDETIELLKYLFKTKNEVTLPMSGTGTAGGETAFTNVIEEGDKAIVCLNGFFSERNVEMIERCGGEVIRIDAEWGKPIDIEEVEKTLRENPDVKVLSMTHGETSTGVFTPLKEVGKFCSQTPTLFVVDAVPTLGGMDVDVDGWNIDICYSGTQKMFKVLHQ
;
A
#
# COMPACT_ATOMS: atom_id res chain seq x y z
N MET A 1 5.26 44.91 7.53
CA MET A 1 6.13 43.75 7.24
C MET A 1 6.62 43.90 5.81
N GLU A 2 7.93 44.04 5.60
CA GLU A 2 8.49 43.87 4.25
C GLU A 2 8.56 42.37 3.93
N LEU A 3 7.93 41.98 2.82
CA LEU A 3 8.02 40.62 2.31
C LEU A 3 9.43 40.38 1.77
N LYS A 4 10.15 39.44 2.39
CA LYS A 4 11.44 38.99 1.89
C LYS A 4 11.24 38.42 0.48
N LYS A 5 12.05 38.86 -0.48
CA LYS A 5 12.03 38.33 -1.85
C LYS A 5 12.41 36.84 -1.80
N ILE A 6 11.48 35.96 -2.17
CA ILE A 6 11.73 34.51 -2.28
C ILE A 6 12.25 34.25 -3.69
N GLY A 7 13.46 33.69 -3.79
CA GLY A 7 14.07 33.31 -5.06
C GLY A 7 13.52 32.01 -5.62
N GLU A 8 14.02 31.59 -6.78
CA GLU A 8 13.68 30.30 -7.39
C GLU A 8 14.10 29.13 -6.50
N LEU A 9 13.29 28.07 -6.47
CA LEU A 9 13.59 26.84 -5.73
C LEU A 9 14.67 26.05 -6.47
N ILE A 10 15.92 26.17 -6.02
CA ILE A 10 17.05 25.42 -6.56
C ILE A 10 17.56 24.50 -5.46
N THR A 11 17.34 23.20 -5.63
CA THR A 11 17.91 22.16 -4.76
C THR A 11 19.14 21.56 -5.41
N SER A 12 20.03 20.98 -4.60
CA SER A 12 21.21 20.30 -5.11
C SER A 12 20.90 18.82 -5.37
N ASN A 13 21.50 18.25 -6.41
CA ASN A 13 21.29 16.84 -6.77
C ASN A 13 21.74 15.91 -5.65
N ARG A 14 20.94 14.87 -5.39
CA ARG A 14 21.22 13.82 -4.39
C ARG A 14 20.90 12.46 -4.98
N ILE A 15 21.72 11.47 -4.64
CA ILE A 15 21.39 10.06 -4.81
C ILE A 15 20.67 9.64 -3.52
N LEU A 16 19.40 9.27 -3.63
CA LEU A 16 18.52 8.92 -2.53
C LEU A 16 18.52 7.40 -2.35
N LEU A 17 19.34 6.91 -1.43
CA LEU A 17 19.47 5.47 -1.08
C LEU A 17 18.79 5.11 0.24
N GLY A 18 18.02 6.05 0.81
CA GLY A 18 17.27 5.85 2.04
C GLY A 18 15.95 5.11 1.83
N PRO A 19 15.13 4.98 2.89
CA PRO A 19 13.86 4.25 2.85
C PRO A 19 12.78 4.91 1.98
N GLY A 20 12.99 6.13 1.49
CA GLY A 20 12.06 6.89 0.67
C GLY A 20 12.07 8.39 1.02
N PRO A 21 11.74 9.29 0.07
CA PRO A 21 11.43 9.01 -1.34
C PRO A 21 12.68 8.54 -2.12
N SER A 22 12.47 7.78 -3.19
CA SER A 22 13.53 7.40 -4.13
C SER A 22 13.68 8.45 -5.24
N ASN A 23 14.80 8.43 -5.96
CA ASN A 23 14.95 9.26 -7.16
C ASN A 23 14.00 8.77 -8.26
N TYR A 24 13.21 9.68 -8.84
CA TYR A 24 12.37 9.38 -10.00
C TYR A 24 13.18 9.29 -11.30
N ASP A 25 12.68 8.50 -12.25
CA ASP A 25 13.17 8.52 -13.63
C ASP A 25 12.95 9.93 -14.23
N PRO A 26 13.93 10.52 -14.94
CA PRO A 26 13.78 11.82 -15.58
C PRO A 26 12.54 11.95 -16.50
N ARG A 27 12.06 10.84 -17.07
CA ARG A 27 10.82 10.82 -17.87
C ARG A 27 9.59 11.16 -17.03
N VAL A 28 9.52 10.69 -15.78
CA VAL A 28 8.44 11.03 -14.83
C VAL A 28 8.52 12.52 -14.46
N MET A 29 9.72 13.02 -14.17
CA MET A 29 9.93 14.44 -13.88
C MET A 29 9.49 15.33 -15.05
N LYS A 30 9.82 14.94 -16.28
CA LYS A 30 9.38 15.64 -17.48
C LYS A 30 7.86 15.62 -17.62
N ALA A 31 7.22 14.47 -17.41
CA ALA A 31 5.76 14.33 -17.49
C ALA A 31 5.04 15.26 -16.49
N MET A 32 5.55 15.41 -15.27
CA MET A 32 5.00 16.32 -14.24
C MET A 32 5.03 17.81 -14.62
N THR A 33 5.80 18.19 -15.65
CA THR A 33 5.85 19.59 -16.15
C THR A 33 4.89 19.86 -17.30
N SER A 34 4.05 18.88 -17.67
CA SER A 34 3.07 19.04 -18.74
C SER A 34 2.00 20.09 -18.38
N PRO A 35 1.42 20.80 -19.36
CA PRO A 35 0.32 21.73 -19.11
C PRO A 35 -0.86 21.05 -18.41
N LEU A 36 -1.53 21.79 -17.54
CA LEU A 36 -2.73 21.30 -16.86
C LEU A 36 -3.90 21.25 -17.83
N ILE A 37 -4.68 20.17 -17.73
CA ILE A 37 -6.00 20.04 -18.36
C ILE A 37 -7.08 20.02 -17.28
N SER A 38 -8.33 20.32 -17.67
CA SER A 38 -9.46 20.24 -16.74
C SER A 38 -9.71 18.80 -16.31
N HIS A 39 -10.16 18.59 -15.06
CA HIS A 39 -10.58 17.27 -14.58
C HIS A 39 -11.87 16.75 -15.24
N LEU A 40 -12.53 17.59 -16.05
CA LEU A 40 -13.68 17.23 -16.89
C LEU A 40 -13.32 17.19 -18.39
N ASP A 41 -12.04 17.40 -18.73
CA ASP A 41 -11.59 17.31 -20.12
C ASP A 41 -11.61 15.85 -20.59
N PRO A 42 -12.18 15.50 -21.75
CA PRO A 42 -12.18 14.12 -22.24
C PRO A 42 -10.80 13.46 -22.30
N GLU A 43 -9.72 14.23 -22.47
CA GLU A 43 -8.35 13.72 -22.47
C GLU A 43 -7.97 13.10 -21.11
N ILE A 44 -8.50 13.60 -20.00
CA ILE A 44 -8.20 13.02 -18.67
C ILE A 44 -8.76 11.62 -18.51
N TYR A 45 -9.89 11.31 -19.16
CA TYR A 45 -10.51 9.99 -19.07
C TYR A 45 -9.63 8.93 -19.74
N SER A 46 -9.11 9.23 -20.94
CA SER A 46 -8.16 8.33 -21.61
C SER A 46 -6.89 8.10 -20.78
N ILE A 47 -6.32 9.16 -20.18
CA ILE A 47 -5.13 9.05 -19.33
C ILE A 47 -5.42 8.20 -18.09
N LEU A 48 -6.59 8.39 -17.47
CA LEU A 48 -7.01 7.61 -16.31
C LEU A 48 -7.23 6.14 -16.67
N ASP A 49 -7.91 5.85 -17.77
CA ASP A 49 -8.14 4.48 -18.25
C ASP A 49 -6.81 3.74 -18.51
N GLU A 50 -5.88 4.38 -19.22
CA GLU A 50 -4.54 3.83 -19.44
C GLU A 50 -3.77 3.61 -18.12
N THR A 51 -3.87 4.56 -17.20
CA THR A 51 -3.25 4.45 -15.87
C THR A 51 -3.82 3.28 -15.09
N ILE A 52 -5.14 3.08 -15.12
CA ILE A 52 -5.84 1.98 -14.46
C ILE A 52 -5.38 0.63 -15.02
N GLU A 53 -5.28 0.49 -16.34
CA GLU A 53 -4.80 -0.75 -16.97
C GLU A 53 -3.33 -1.06 -16.61
N LEU A 54 -2.48 -0.03 -16.56
CA LEU A 54 -1.09 -0.19 -16.10
C LEU A 54 -1.01 -0.56 -14.61
N LEU A 55 -1.88 -0.01 -13.77
CA LEU A 55 -1.97 -0.39 -12.36
C LEU A 55 -2.44 -1.84 -12.21
N LYS A 56 -3.46 -2.27 -12.95
CA LYS A 56 -3.93 -3.67 -12.97
C LYS A 56 -2.81 -4.63 -13.36
N TYR A 57 -2.01 -4.27 -14.37
CA TYR A 57 -0.82 -5.02 -14.74
C TYR A 57 0.20 -5.11 -13.59
N LEU A 58 0.48 -3.98 -12.92
CA LEU A 58 1.47 -3.91 -11.85
C LEU A 58 1.06 -4.72 -10.61
N PHE A 59 -0.22 -4.67 -10.24
CA PHE A 59 -0.81 -5.45 -9.15
C PHE A 59 -1.14 -6.90 -9.56
N LYS A 60 -0.99 -7.25 -10.84
CA LYS A 60 -1.42 -8.52 -11.44
C LYS A 60 -2.87 -8.87 -11.06
N THR A 61 -3.77 -7.93 -11.29
CA THR A 61 -5.19 -8.09 -10.95
C THR A 61 -6.10 -7.81 -12.13
N LYS A 62 -7.29 -8.40 -12.11
CA LYS A 62 -8.41 -8.08 -12.99
C LYS A 62 -9.49 -7.26 -12.30
N ASN A 63 -9.26 -6.83 -11.06
CA ASN A 63 -10.25 -6.07 -10.29
C ASN A 63 -10.66 -4.78 -11.01
N GLU A 64 -11.97 -4.62 -11.22
CA GLU A 64 -12.54 -3.42 -11.84
C GLU A 64 -12.22 -2.17 -11.01
N VAL A 65 -12.26 -2.30 -9.68
CA VAL A 65 -11.89 -1.24 -8.74
C VAL A 65 -10.37 -1.22 -8.55
N THR A 66 -9.68 -0.69 -9.54
CA THR A 66 -8.26 -0.35 -9.48
C THR A 66 -8.13 1.12 -9.85
N LEU A 67 -7.60 1.97 -8.96
CA LEU A 67 -7.58 3.42 -9.20
C LEU A 67 -6.35 4.12 -8.59
N PRO A 68 -5.84 5.18 -9.24
CA PRO A 68 -4.91 6.10 -8.59
C PRO A 68 -5.66 6.96 -7.57
N MET A 69 -4.99 7.29 -6.47
CA MET A 69 -5.55 8.10 -5.39
C MET A 69 -4.68 9.32 -5.12
N SER A 70 -5.34 10.47 -4.93
CA SER A 70 -4.68 11.72 -4.53
C SER A 70 -4.28 11.66 -3.06
N GLY A 71 -3.11 11.10 -2.77
CA GLY A 71 -2.60 10.96 -1.41
C GLY A 71 -1.25 10.27 -1.34
N THR A 72 -0.74 10.13 -0.12
CA THR A 72 0.44 9.29 0.14
C THR A 72 0.03 7.83 0.25
N GLY A 73 0.98 6.89 0.29
CA GLY A 73 0.68 5.47 0.52
C GLY A 73 -0.17 5.21 1.78
N THR A 74 0.02 6.00 2.84
CA THR A 74 -0.82 5.91 4.05
C THR A 74 -2.29 6.25 3.78
N ALA A 75 -2.58 7.17 2.86
CA ALA A 75 -3.96 7.48 2.48
C ALA A 75 -4.66 6.29 1.81
N GLY A 76 -3.90 5.42 1.14
CA GLY A 76 -4.40 4.14 0.62
C GLY A 76 -4.82 3.19 1.75
N GLY A 77 -3.98 3.06 2.79
CA GLY A 77 -4.30 2.29 3.99
C GLY A 77 -5.52 2.85 4.74
N GLU A 78 -5.56 4.17 4.95
CA GLU A 78 -6.70 4.83 5.60
C GLU A 78 -7.99 4.63 4.80
N THR A 79 -7.94 4.74 3.47
CA THR A 79 -9.09 4.44 2.60
C THR A 79 -9.52 2.99 2.75
N ALA A 80 -8.59 2.03 2.80
CA ALA A 80 -8.92 0.62 2.98
C ALA A 80 -9.69 0.42 4.30
N PHE A 81 -9.12 0.87 5.42
CA PHE A 81 -9.69 0.61 6.75
C PHE A 81 -10.99 1.39 7.01
N THR A 82 -11.06 2.67 6.63
CA THR A 82 -12.27 3.49 6.83
C THR A 82 -13.47 3.03 6.02
N ASN A 83 -13.28 2.27 4.93
CA ASN A 83 -14.37 1.72 4.14
C ASN A 83 -14.85 0.34 4.61
N VAL A 84 -14.06 -0.39 5.41
CA VAL A 84 -14.37 -1.77 5.79
C VAL A 84 -14.54 -1.99 7.28
N ILE A 85 -13.92 -1.17 8.13
CA ILE A 85 -14.03 -1.28 9.59
C ILE A 85 -15.22 -0.45 10.08
N GLU A 86 -16.07 -1.07 10.88
CA GLU A 86 -17.13 -0.47 11.67
C GLU A 86 -16.81 -0.58 13.17
N GLU A 87 -17.50 0.19 14.00
CA GLU A 87 -17.33 0.16 15.46
C GLU A 87 -17.55 -1.27 16.02
N GLY A 88 -16.54 -1.79 16.72
CA GLY A 88 -16.55 -3.13 17.33
C GLY A 88 -16.11 -4.27 16.41
N ASP A 89 -15.79 -4.01 15.14
CA ASP A 89 -15.25 -5.04 14.25
C ASP A 89 -13.86 -5.49 14.71
N LYS A 90 -13.61 -6.80 14.67
CA LYS A 90 -12.29 -7.36 14.98
C LYS A 90 -11.39 -7.38 13.76
N ALA A 91 -10.15 -6.97 13.94
CA ALA A 91 -9.10 -7.06 12.92
C ALA A 91 -7.83 -7.70 13.48
N ILE A 92 -7.24 -8.62 12.74
CA ILE A 92 -5.89 -9.13 13.03
C ILE A 92 -4.86 -8.27 12.30
N VAL A 93 -3.83 -7.80 13.00
CA VAL A 93 -2.72 -7.04 12.41
C VAL A 93 -1.40 -7.75 12.71
N CYS A 94 -0.67 -8.11 11.64
CA CYS A 94 0.64 -8.73 11.76
C CYS A 94 1.75 -7.66 11.76
N LEU A 95 2.58 -7.69 12.80
CA LEU A 95 3.47 -6.60 13.17
C LEU A 95 4.92 -7.06 13.15
N ASN A 96 5.72 -6.51 12.24
CA ASN A 96 7.15 -6.80 12.14
C ASN A 96 8.00 -5.52 12.02
N GLY A 97 7.41 -4.35 12.27
CA GLY A 97 8.12 -3.07 12.27
C GLY A 97 7.21 -1.84 12.44
N PHE A 98 7.73 -0.67 12.04
CA PHE A 98 7.09 0.61 12.28
C PHE A 98 5.86 0.87 11.41
N PHE A 99 5.84 0.37 10.16
CA PHE A 99 4.76 0.67 9.24
C PHE A 99 3.55 -0.22 9.50
N SER A 100 3.78 -1.49 9.85
CA SER A 100 2.72 -2.39 10.32
C SER A 100 2.00 -1.85 11.58
N GLU A 101 2.70 -1.18 12.50
CA GLU A 101 2.09 -0.53 13.67
C GLU A 101 1.07 0.55 13.29
N ARG A 102 1.29 1.28 12.18
CA ARG A 102 0.34 2.32 11.76
C ARG A 102 -1.01 1.75 11.33
N ASN A 103 -1.06 0.50 10.89
CA ASN A 103 -2.32 -0.14 10.53
C ASN A 103 -3.18 -0.37 11.76
N VAL A 104 -2.57 -0.64 12.93
CA VAL A 104 -3.25 -0.70 14.23
C VAL A 104 -3.90 0.65 14.52
N GLU A 105 -3.13 1.74 14.47
CA GLU A 105 -3.66 3.08 14.73
C GLU A 105 -4.82 3.48 13.81
N MET A 106 -4.73 3.12 12.52
CA MET A 106 -5.79 3.43 11.55
C MET A 106 -7.07 2.63 11.84
N ILE A 107 -6.95 1.35 12.17
CA ILE A 107 -8.09 0.49 12.50
C ILE A 107 -8.75 0.94 13.81
N GLU A 108 -7.97 1.19 14.87
CA GLU A 108 -8.49 1.65 16.16
C GLU A 108 -9.21 3.01 16.03
N ARG A 109 -8.71 3.92 15.18
CA ARG A 109 -9.39 5.19 14.88
C ARG A 109 -10.73 5.01 14.17
N CYS A 110 -10.95 3.88 13.50
CA CYS A 110 -12.24 3.51 12.89
C CYS A 110 -13.19 2.81 13.88
N GLY A 111 -12.75 2.58 15.14
CA GLY A 111 -13.54 1.86 16.15
C GLY A 111 -13.32 0.35 16.17
N GLY A 112 -12.34 -0.16 15.41
CA GLY A 112 -12.04 -1.59 15.35
C GLY A 112 -11.26 -2.10 16.57
N GLU A 113 -11.52 -3.35 16.95
CA GLU A 113 -10.80 -4.08 17.99
C GLU A 113 -9.62 -4.86 17.37
N VAL A 114 -8.38 -4.46 17.70
CA VAL A 114 -7.20 -5.06 17.08
C VAL A 114 -6.66 -6.25 17.89
N ILE A 115 -6.55 -7.38 17.21
CA ILE A 115 -5.80 -8.57 17.65
C ILE A 115 -4.42 -8.51 17.01
N ARG A 116 -3.37 -8.49 17.83
CA ARG A 116 -1.99 -8.31 17.36
C ARG A 116 -1.27 -9.64 17.22
N ILE A 117 -0.52 -9.80 16.14
CA ILE A 117 0.48 -10.86 15.98
C ILE A 117 1.84 -10.19 15.82
N ASP A 118 2.59 -10.10 16.91
CA ASP A 118 3.89 -9.43 16.95
C ASP A 118 5.03 -10.41 16.63
N ALA A 119 5.88 -10.04 15.66
CA ALA A 119 7.17 -10.66 15.40
C ALA A 119 8.30 -9.75 15.91
N GLU A 120 9.42 -10.37 16.29
CA GLU A 120 10.64 -9.63 16.60
C GLU A 120 11.09 -8.80 15.37
N TRP A 121 11.47 -7.55 15.58
CA TRP A 121 11.95 -6.70 14.48
C TRP A 121 13.15 -7.33 13.79
N GLY A 122 13.09 -7.44 12.46
CA GLY A 122 14.09 -8.16 11.67
C GLY A 122 13.76 -9.64 11.44
N LYS A 123 12.63 -10.13 11.96
CA LYS A 123 12.08 -11.45 11.67
C LYS A 123 10.79 -11.35 10.84
N PRO A 124 10.51 -12.34 9.97
CA PRO A 124 9.23 -12.44 9.28
C PRO A 124 8.10 -12.79 10.27
N ILE A 125 6.87 -12.54 9.85
CA ILE A 125 5.67 -13.01 10.55
C ILE A 125 5.61 -14.53 10.49
N ASP A 126 5.24 -15.16 11.60
CA ASP A 126 4.98 -16.60 11.66
C ASP A 126 3.61 -16.93 11.06
N ILE A 127 3.61 -17.59 9.90
CA ILE A 127 2.39 -17.93 9.16
C ILE A 127 1.55 -18.96 9.90
N GLU A 128 2.16 -19.85 10.68
CA GLU A 128 1.42 -20.84 11.47
C GLU A 128 0.62 -20.14 12.59
N GLU A 129 1.19 -19.11 13.20
CA GLU A 129 0.50 -18.32 14.22
C GLU A 129 -0.63 -17.46 13.62
N VAL A 130 -0.45 -16.96 12.38
CA VAL A 130 -1.53 -16.28 11.64
C VAL A 130 -2.70 -17.23 11.40
N GLU A 131 -2.44 -18.43 10.89
CA GLU A 131 -3.48 -19.43 10.64
C GLU A 131 -4.18 -19.84 11.94
N LYS A 132 -3.42 -20.09 13.02
CA LYS A 132 -3.97 -20.41 14.34
C LYS A 132 -4.87 -19.29 14.85
N THR A 133 -4.41 -18.04 14.80
CA THR A 133 -5.17 -16.88 15.29
C THR A 133 -6.47 -16.69 14.51
N LEU A 134 -6.45 -16.85 13.18
CA LEU A 134 -7.66 -16.77 12.36
C LEU A 134 -8.67 -17.89 12.70
N ARG A 135 -8.20 -19.12 12.97
CA ARG A 135 -9.07 -20.22 13.40
C ARG A 135 -9.71 -19.98 14.77
N GLU A 136 -8.98 -19.36 15.69
CA GLU A 136 -9.45 -19.01 17.02
C GLU A 136 -10.41 -17.81 17.03
N ASN A 137 -10.39 -16.99 15.97
CA ASN A 137 -11.20 -15.78 15.82
C ASN A 137 -11.99 -15.78 14.50
N PRO A 138 -12.97 -16.68 14.34
CA PRO A 138 -13.73 -16.83 13.09
C PRO A 138 -14.63 -15.62 12.75
N ASP A 139 -14.80 -14.69 13.71
CA ASP A 139 -15.54 -13.44 13.57
C ASP A 139 -14.66 -12.24 13.15
N VAL A 140 -13.37 -12.44 12.89
CA VAL A 140 -12.48 -11.39 12.39
C VAL A 140 -12.87 -10.98 10.98
N LYS A 141 -13.09 -9.66 10.81
CA LYS A 141 -13.46 -9.04 9.54
C LYS A 141 -12.25 -8.78 8.65
N VAL A 142 -11.11 -8.39 9.23
CA VAL A 142 -9.91 -8.00 8.48
C VAL A 142 -8.67 -8.70 9.00
N LEU A 143 -7.84 -9.21 8.09
CA LEU A 143 -6.43 -9.51 8.33
C LEU A 143 -5.58 -8.48 7.58
N SER A 144 -4.74 -7.73 8.30
CA SER A 144 -3.81 -6.77 7.73
C SER A 144 -2.37 -7.26 7.82
N MET A 145 -1.66 -7.25 6.68
CA MET A 145 -0.23 -7.58 6.63
C MET A 145 0.55 -6.61 5.75
N THR A 146 1.82 -6.37 6.13
CA THR A 146 2.77 -5.60 5.32
C THR A 146 3.63 -6.55 4.49
N HIS A 147 3.60 -6.39 3.16
CA HIS A 147 4.35 -7.23 2.22
C HIS A 147 5.87 -7.07 2.37
N GLY A 148 6.32 -5.83 2.63
CA GLY A 148 7.71 -5.55 3.01
C GLY A 148 7.77 -4.46 4.07
N GLU A 149 8.46 -4.70 5.16
CA GLU A 149 8.56 -3.74 6.25
C GLU A 149 9.80 -2.87 6.07
N THR A 150 9.57 -1.59 5.73
CA THR A 150 10.68 -0.68 5.40
C THR A 150 11.60 -0.45 6.58
N SER A 151 11.08 -0.43 7.82
CA SER A 151 11.90 -0.14 9.00
C SER A 151 12.87 -1.25 9.36
N THR A 152 12.59 -2.49 8.93
CA THR A 152 13.41 -3.67 9.26
C THR A 152 14.05 -4.31 8.03
N GLY A 153 13.62 -3.94 6.82
CA GLY A 153 14.08 -4.56 5.57
C GLY A 153 13.56 -5.98 5.37
N VAL A 154 12.56 -6.41 6.16
CA VAL A 154 12.02 -7.77 6.13
C VAL A 154 10.93 -7.88 5.08
N PHE A 155 10.99 -8.97 4.32
CA PHE A 155 9.95 -9.38 3.39
C PHE A 155 9.05 -10.45 4.02
N THR A 156 7.75 -10.38 3.76
CA THR A 156 6.77 -11.35 4.28
C THR A 156 6.09 -12.07 3.12
N PRO A 157 6.22 -13.41 2.99
CA PRO A 157 5.51 -14.15 1.95
C PRO A 157 4.01 -14.22 2.25
N LEU A 158 3.16 -13.82 1.31
CA LEU A 158 1.71 -13.65 1.55
C LEU A 158 0.83 -14.73 0.89
N LYS A 159 1.38 -15.48 -0.07
CA LYS A 159 0.60 -16.43 -0.89
C LYS A 159 -0.15 -17.49 -0.07
N GLU A 160 0.51 -18.04 0.95
CA GLU A 160 -0.10 -19.08 1.80
C GLU A 160 -1.19 -18.49 2.70
N VAL A 161 -0.97 -17.29 3.21
CA VAL A 161 -1.95 -16.55 4.04
C VAL A 161 -3.22 -16.27 3.27
N GLY A 162 -3.12 -15.72 2.06
CA GLY A 162 -4.30 -15.39 1.28
C GLY A 162 -5.06 -16.62 0.79
N LYS A 163 -4.38 -17.76 0.56
CA LYS A 163 -5.06 -19.04 0.34
C LYS A 163 -5.92 -19.43 1.55
N PHE A 164 -5.43 -19.21 2.77
CA PHE A 164 -6.19 -19.49 3.97
C PHE A 164 -7.37 -18.50 4.13
N CYS A 165 -7.14 -17.19 3.94
CA CYS A 165 -8.19 -16.16 4.04
C CYS A 165 -9.31 -16.38 3.03
N SER A 166 -9.00 -16.85 1.80
CA SER A 166 -10.03 -17.15 0.79
C SER A 166 -11.04 -18.24 1.19
N GLN A 167 -10.77 -18.96 2.28
CA GLN A 167 -11.66 -19.98 2.86
C GLN A 167 -12.53 -19.46 4.00
N THR A 168 -12.38 -18.18 4.37
CA THR A 168 -13.10 -17.50 5.45
C THR A 168 -13.78 -16.23 4.90
N PRO A 169 -14.69 -15.59 5.64
CA PRO A 169 -15.22 -14.27 5.26
C PRO A 169 -14.26 -13.11 5.57
N THR A 170 -13.04 -13.39 6.05
CA THR A 170 -12.07 -12.38 6.46
C THR A 170 -11.45 -11.71 5.23
N LEU A 171 -11.51 -10.38 5.17
CA LEU A 171 -10.85 -9.58 4.14
C LEU A 171 -9.35 -9.54 4.37
N PHE A 172 -8.57 -9.91 3.36
CA PHE A 172 -7.12 -9.82 3.38
C PHE A 172 -6.64 -8.47 2.81
N VAL A 173 -6.14 -7.61 3.70
CA VAL A 173 -5.65 -6.26 3.38
C VAL A 173 -4.13 -6.23 3.42
N VAL A 174 -3.50 -5.76 2.34
CA VAL A 174 -2.04 -5.78 2.18
C VAL A 174 -1.46 -4.40 1.91
N ASP A 175 -0.52 -4.00 2.77
CA ASP A 175 0.39 -2.88 2.52
C ASP A 175 1.54 -3.31 1.61
N ALA A 176 1.52 -2.85 0.37
CA ALA A 176 2.58 -3.05 -0.61
C ALA A 176 3.32 -1.74 -0.96
N VAL A 177 3.27 -0.71 -0.11
CA VAL A 177 3.93 0.59 -0.33
C VAL A 177 5.41 0.46 -0.70
N PRO A 178 6.22 -0.33 0.01
CA PRO A 178 7.65 -0.38 -0.29
C PRO A 178 8.04 -1.42 -1.34
N THR A 179 7.13 -2.28 -1.79
CA THR A 179 7.46 -3.46 -2.60
C THR A 179 6.92 -3.41 -4.02
N LEU A 180 5.75 -2.81 -4.25
CA LEU A 180 5.13 -2.76 -5.57
C LEU A 180 6.03 -2.07 -6.60
N GLY A 181 6.26 -2.74 -7.73
CA GLY A 181 7.14 -2.29 -8.82
C GLY A 181 8.60 -2.71 -8.70
N GLY A 182 9.05 -3.20 -7.53
CA GLY A 182 10.37 -3.81 -7.35
C GLY A 182 10.33 -5.28 -6.96
N MET A 183 9.20 -5.75 -6.46
CA MET A 183 8.93 -7.14 -6.12
C MET A 183 7.60 -7.55 -6.74
N ASP A 184 7.42 -8.86 -6.97
CA ASP A 184 6.15 -9.40 -7.41
C ASP A 184 5.08 -9.13 -6.35
N VAL A 185 3.93 -8.60 -6.77
CA VAL A 185 2.70 -8.52 -5.97
C VAL A 185 1.60 -9.09 -6.86
N ASP A 186 1.06 -10.24 -6.49
CA ASP A 186 0.06 -10.96 -7.29
C ASP A 186 -1.28 -10.95 -6.56
N VAL A 187 -2.03 -9.85 -6.70
CA VAL A 187 -3.27 -9.61 -5.95
C VAL A 187 -4.28 -10.73 -6.18
N ASP A 188 -4.57 -11.07 -7.44
CA ASP A 188 -5.52 -12.14 -7.75
C ASP A 188 -4.93 -13.51 -7.39
N GLY A 189 -3.66 -13.77 -7.73
CA GLY A 189 -3.02 -15.06 -7.49
C GLY A 189 -2.76 -15.38 -6.03
N TRP A 190 -2.76 -14.37 -5.16
CA TRP A 190 -2.62 -14.52 -3.71
C TRP A 190 -3.94 -14.31 -2.96
N ASN A 191 -5.06 -14.07 -3.64
CA ASN A 191 -6.37 -13.79 -3.02
C ASN A 191 -6.32 -12.61 -2.03
N ILE A 192 -5.75 -11.49 -2.46
CA ILE A 192 -5.76 -10.25 -1.68
C ILE A 192 -7.05 -9.48 -2.02
N ASP A 193 -7.85 -9.14 -1.01
CA ASP A 193 -9.09 -8.39 -1.19
C ASP A 193 -8.82 -6.89 -1.40
N ILE A 194 -7.89 -6.32 -0.63
CA ILE A 194 -7.51 -4.91 -0.73
C ILE A 194 -5.99 -4.78 -0.70
N CYS A 195 -5.41 -4.17 -1.72
CA CYS A 195 -3.98 -3.88 -1.77
C CYS A 195 -3.74 -2.41 -2.07
N TYR A 196 -2.81 -1.78 -1.36
CA TYR A 196 -2.44 -0.39 -1.59
C TYR A 196 -0.92 -0.22 -1.65
N SER A 197 -0.48 0.87 -2.30
CA SER A 197 0.95 1.18 -2.43
C SER A 197 1.20 2.69 -2.54
N GLY A 198 2.46 3.10 -2.80
CA GLY A 198 2.87 4.49 -2.94
C GLY A 198 3.91 4.69 -4.05
N THR A 199 3.77 5.77 -4.80
CA THR A 199 4.60 6.06 -6.00
C THR A 199 6.04 6.43 -5.67
N GLN A 200 6.33 6.88 -4.44
CA GLN A 200 7.62 7.41 -4.02
C GLN A 200 8.65 6.34 -3.60
N LYS A 201 8.37 5.06 -3.88
CA LYS A 201 9.16 3.91 -3.43
C LYS A 201 9.78 3.16 -4.61
N MET A 202 9.20 2.01 -4.99
CA MET A 202 9.74 1.13 -6.03
C MET A 202 9.04 1.26 -7.38
N PHE A 203 8.08 2.19 -7.54
CA PHE A 203 7.52 2.53 -8.84
C PHE A 203 8.63 3.03 -9.77
N LYS A 204 8.82 2.32 -10.87
CA LYS A 204 9.79 2.65 -11.91
C LYS A 204 9.11 2.59 -13.26
N VAL A 205 9.61 3.38 -14.19
CA VAL A 205 9.14 3.32 -15.57
C VAL A 205 9.51 1.96 -16.14
N LEU A 206 8.52 1.24 -16.69
CA LEU A 206 8.76 0.00 -17.40
C LEU A 206 9.66 0.29 -18.61
N HIS A 207 10.83 -0.32 -18.66
CA HIS A 207 11.66 -0.35 -19.86
C HIS A 207 11.14 -1.49 -20.72
N GLN A 208 10.34 -1.16 -21.74
CA GLN A 208 10.13 -2.04 -22.89
C GLN A 208 11.35 -1.99 -23.80
#